data_AF-A0ABD3MVE8-F1
#
_entry.id   AF-A0ABD3MVE8-F1
#
_cell.length_a   1.000
_cell.length_b   1.000
_cell.length_c   1.000
_cell.angle_alpha   90.00
_cell.angle_beta   90.00
_cell.angle_gamma   90.00
#
_symmetry.space_group_name_H-M   'P 1'
#
loop_
_entity.id
_entity.type
_entity.pdbx_description
1 polymer ?
#
loop_
_entity_poly.entity_id
_entity_poly.type
_entity_poly.pdbx_seq_one_letter_code
_entity_poly.pdbx_strand_id
1 'polypeptide(L)'
;MTSNREPSIELQRQIDDSITARNRSSGTITAPTSTSGGASLPRTGNNAAEVGHDTAVEAGVPPQGSKFEYLDHPADVVLHAWGIDLPEALANLAVCMFGYMTCLDSITIDATQSSEHGTSLTGQGHDLKSLIYSYLDEWLFNFHDTGFVPKEIEISEFRREVDDWRIVSSGKGEIMDISRHPQGTEVKAITYSGMRVEENHGRCDVFVVVDI
;
A
#
# COMPACT_ATOMS: atom_id res chain seq x y z
N MET A 1 27.24 -0.99 16.59
CA MET A 1 27.42 -2.16 15.69
C MET A 1 26.04 -2.54 15.18
N THR A 2 25.59 -1.90 14.10
CA THR A 2 24.30 -2.21 13.48
C THR A 2 24.44 -3.51 12.71
N SER A 3 23.89 -4.58 13.26
CA SER A 3 23.83 -5.89 12.62
C SER A 3 22.83 -5.80 11.45
N ASN A 4 23.29 -5.42 10.27
CA ASN A 4 22.55 -5.66 9.02
C ASN A 4 22.45 -7.18 8.83
N ARG A 5 21.40 -7.79 9.41
CA ARG A 5 21.05 -9.17 9.08
C ARG A 5 20.65 -9.17 7.61
N GLU A 6 21.37 -9.92 6.79
CA GLU A 6 20.96 -10.14 5.41
C GLU A 6 19.52 -10.70 5.41
N PRO A 7 18.65 -10.22 4.52
CA PRO A 7 17.29 -10.73 4.42
C PRO A 7 17.32 -12.24 4.16
N SER A 8 16.52 -12.99 4.91
CA SER A 8 16.44 -14.45 4.80
C SER A 8 16.19 -14.88 3.35
N ILE A 9 16.76 -16.01 2.92
CA ILE A 9 16.55 -16.59 1.59
C ILE A 9 15.05 -16.75 1.29
N GLU A 10 14.25 -17.07 2.32
CA GLU A 10 12.79 -17.20 2.16
C GLU A 10 12.11 -15.88 1.83
N LEU A 11 12.53 -14.77 2.44
CA LEU A 11 12.00 -13.43 2.15
C LEU A 11 12.30 -13.04 0.69
N GLN A 12 13.52 -13.30 0.22
CA GLN A 12 13.91 -13.03 -1.16
C GLN A 12 13.07 -13.88 -2.13
N ARG A 13 12.88 -15.17 -1.81
CA ARG A 13 12.07 -16.09 -2.61
C ARG A 13 10.61 -15.64 -2.69
N GLN A 14 10.01 -15.19 -1.59
CA GLN A 14 8.63 -14.69 -1.57
C GLN A 14 8.46 -13.44 -2.43
N ILE A 15 9.39 -12.49 -2.34
CA ILE A 15 9.39 -11.28 -3.17
C ILE A 15 9.52 -11.67 -4.66
N ASP A 16 10.45 -12.56 -4.99
CA ASP A 16 10.66 -13.04 -6.37
C ASP A 16 9.44 -13.80 -6.93
N ASP A 17 8.81 -14.65 -6.10
CA ASP A 17 7.59 -15.39 -6.46
C ASP A 17 6.43 -14.41 -6.72
N SER A 18 6.28 -13.37 -5.89
CA SER A 18 5.28 -12.31 -6.06
C SER A 18 5.48 -11.52 -7.35
N ILE A 19 6.72 -11.10 -7.65
CA ILE A 19 7.08 -10.43 -8.90
C ILE A 19 6.79 -11.34 -10.11
N THR A 20 7.20 -12.61 -10.03
CA THR A 20 7.05 -13.58 -11.13
C THR A 20 5.58 -13.87 -11.43
N ALA A 21 4.75 -14.08 -10.40
CA ALA A 21 3.32 -14.34 -10.56
C ALA A 21 2.63 -13.16 -11.27
N ARG A 22 2.99 -11.93 -10.91
CA ARG A 22 2.44 -10.70 -11.50
C ARG A 22 2.88 -10.49 -12.94
N ASN A 23 4.16 -10.71 -13.26
CA ASN A 23 4.65 -10.62 -14.64
C ASN A 23 3.95 -11.59 -15.59
N ARG A 24 3.54 -12.77 -15.11
CA ARG A 24 2.72 -13.72 -15.91
C ARG A 24 1.31 -13.20 -16.18
N SER A 25 0.69 -12.51 -15.23
CA SER A 25 -0.65 -11.95 -15.39
C SER A 25 -0.71 -10.78 -16.38
N SER A 26 0.35 -9.97 -16.45
CA SER A 26 0.46 -8.84 -17.40
C SER A 26 0.82 -9.27 -18.83
N GLY A 27 1.30 -10.51 -19.03
CA GLY A 27 1.76 -11.03 -20.33
C GLY A 27 0.68 -11.62 -21.25
N THR A 28 -0.59 -11.66 -20.84
CA THR A 28 -1.67 -12.26 -21.65
C THR A 28 -2.54 -11.19 -22.30
N ILE A 29 -2.02 -10.54 -23.34
CA ILE A 29 -2.86 -9.86 -24.35
C ILE A 29 -3.02 -10.84 -25.52
N THR A 30 -4.02 -11.71 -25.46
CA THR A 30 -4.45 -12.47 -26.64
C THR A 30 -5.54 -11.67 -27.35
N ALA A 31 -5.26 -11.28 -28.59
CA ALA A 31 -6.20 -10.58 -29.46
C ALA A 31 -7.46 -11.43 -29.73
N PRO A 32 -8.68 -10.87 -29.64
CA PRO A 32 -9.88 -11.61 -30.00
C PRO A 32 -10.00 -11.71 -31.52
N THR A 33 -10.03 -12.94 -32.02
CA THR A 33 -10.34 -13.28 -33.41
C THR A 33 -11.83 -13.08 -33.66
N SER A 34 -12.17 -12.37 -34.73
CA SER A 34 -13.55 -12.14 -35.17
C SER A 34 -14.18 -13.43 -35.70
N THR A 35 -15.36 -13.80 -35.21
CA THR A 35 -16.29 -14.67 -35.93
C THR A 35 -17.73 -14.28 -35.58
N SER A 36 -18.49 -14.01 -36.63
CA SER A 36 -19.89 -13.63 -36.67
C SER A 36 -20.83 -14.83 -36.45
N GLY A 37 -22.00 -14.59 -35.83
CA GLY A 37 -23.08 -15.59 -35.83
C GLY A 37 -24.26 -15.32 -34.89
N GLY A 38 -25.32 -14.69 -35.42
CA GLY A 38 -26.75 -15.08 -35.27
C GLY A 38 -27.43 -15.28 -33.90
N ALA A 39 -28.29 -14.31 -33.54
CA ALA A 39 -29.67 -14.40 -33.03
C ALA A 39 -30.10 -15.44 -31.94
N SER A 40 -30.71 -14.95 -30.85
CA SER A 40 -32.14 -15.19 -30.44
C SER A 40 -32.38 -14.88 -28.94
N LEU A 41 -33.44 -14.10 -28.65
CA LEU A 41 -34.09 -13.93 -27.34
C LEU A 41 -35.09 -15.08 -27.09
N PRO A 42 -35.40 -15.51 -25.84
CA PRO A 42 -36.43 -14.82 -25.05
C PRO A 42 -36.34 -14.85 -23.50
N ARG A 43 -36.89 -13.78 -22.91
CA ARG A 43 -37.70 -13.59 -21.68
C ARG A 43 -37.60 -14.49 -20.41
N THR A 44 -37.51 -13.73 -19.29
CA THR A 44 -38.23 -13.83 -18.00
C THR A 44 -37.71 -14.79 -16.92
N GLY A 45 -37.35 -14.19 -15.77
CA GLY A 45 -37.28 -14.85 -14.47
C GLY A 45 -36.79 -13.88 -13.39
N ASN A 46 -37.71 -13.38 -12.57
CA ASN A 46 -37.41 -12.73 -11.29
C ASN A 46 -36.54 -13.67 -10.45
N ASN A 47 -35.58 -13.12 -9.71
CA ASN A 47 -35.39 -13.40 -8.29
C ASN A 47 -34.48 -12.32 -7.68
N ALA A 48 -35.06 -11.57 -6.75
CA ALA A 48 -34.31 -10.87 -5.73
C ALA A 48 -33.49 -11.90 -4.95
N ALA A 49 -32.18 -11.69 -4.87
CA ALA A 49 -31.33 -12.30 -3.88
C ALA A 49 -30.57 -11.16 -3.21
N GLU A 50 -30.96 -10.93 -1.97
CA GLU A 50 -30.33 -10.05 -1.01
C GLU A 50 -28.83 -10.35 -0.95
N VAL A 51 -27.99 -9.34 -1.13
CA VAL A 51 -26.59 -9.40 -0.70
C VAL A 51 -26.49 -8.59 0.57
N GLY A 52 -26.89 -9.21 1.67
CA GLY A 52 -26.38 -8.83 2.97
C GLY A 52 -24.92 -9.27 3.03
N HIS A 53 -24.00 -8.31 2.98
CA HIS A 53 -22.61 -8.55 3.37
C HIS A 53 -22.36 -7.72 4.63
N ASP A 54 -22.76 -8.30 5.74
CA ASP A 54 -22.26 -7.95 7.07
C ASP A 54 -20.84 -8.54 7.17
N THR A 55 -19.90 -8.01 6.37
CA THR A 55 -18.49 -8.30 6.57
C THR A 55 -17.94 -7.27 7.52
N ALA A 56 -17.72 -7.71 8.76
CA ALA A 56 -16.78 -7.04 9.64
C ALA A 56 -15.45 -6.96 8.87
N VAL A 57 -15.07 -5.73 8.53
CA VAL A 57 -13.87 -5.47 7.74
C VAL A 57 -12.69 -5.53 8.72
N GLU A 58 -11.81 -6.50 8.54
CA GLU A 58 -10.70 -6.78 9.47
C GLU A 58 -9.43 -5.99 9.09
N ALA A 59 -8.65 -5.58 10.08
CA ALA A 59 -7.33 -4.98 9.84
C ALA A 59 -6.38 -6.02 9.22
N GLY A 60 -5.43 -5.56 8.40
CA GLY A 60 -4.55 -6.47 7.64
C GLY A 60 -5.22 -7.14 6.44
N VAL A 61 -6.48 -6.79 6.13
CA VAL A 61 -7.13 -7.15 4.87
C VAL A 61 -7.16 -5.91 3.97
N PRO A 62 -6.49 -5.93 2.80
CA PRO A 62 -6.51 -4.81 1.88
C PRO A 62 -7.93 -4.58 1.32
N PRO A 63 -8.44 -3.32 1.26
CA PRO A 63 -9.72 -3.02 0.63
C PRO A 63 -9.79 -3.46 -0.83
N GLN A 64 -10.98 -3.78 -1.32
CA GLN A 64 -11.12 -4.24 -2.71
C GLN A 64 -10.65 -3.18 -3.71
N GLY A 65 -9.77 -3.58 -4.64
CA GLY A 65 -9.22 -2.67 -5.66
C GLY A 65 -8.02 -1.84 -5.17
N SER A 66 -7.54 -2.06 -3.95
CA SER A 66 -6.29 -1.48 -3.49
C SER A 66 -5.11 -1.97 -4.34
N LYS A 67 -4.05 -1.15 -4.36
CA LYS A 67 -2.82 -1.45 -5.08
C LYS A 67 -1.70 -1.90 -4.13
N PHE A 68 -2.07 -2.69 -3.13
CA PHE A 68 -1.13 -3.25 -2.17
C PHE A 68 -1.61 -4.59 -1.59
N GLU A 69 -0.68 -5.35 -1.04
CA GLU A 69 -0.92 -6.62 -0.35
C GLU A 69 0.08 -6.79 0.80
N TYR A 70 -0.18 -7.77 1.65
CA TYR A 70 0.70 -8.18 2.74
C TYR A 70 1.25 -9.58 2.44
N LEU A 71 2.56 -9.77 2.62
CA LEU A 71 3.17 -11.11 2.53
C LEU A 71 3.63 -11.54 3.92
N ASP A 72 3.21 -12.73 4.33
CA ASP A 72 3.58 -13.32 5.61
C ASP A 72 5.08 -13.66 5.65
N HIS A 73 5.78 -13.09 6.64
CA HIS A 73 7.14 -13.45 6.97
C HIS A 73 7.19 -13.99 8.42
N PRO A 74 8.02 -14.99 8.75
CA PRO A 74 7.94 -15.70 10.05
C PRO A 74 8.16 -14.84 11.32
N ALA A 75 8.65 -13.61 11.18
CA ALA A 75 8.98 -12.72 12.30
C ALA A 75 8.46 -11.29 12.13
N ASP A 76 8.04 -10.89 10.93
CA ASP A 76 7.72 -9.51 10.53
C ASP A 76 6.61 -9.57 9.47
N VAL A 77 6.18 -8.43 8.92
CA VAL A 77 5.32 -8.41 7.73
C VAL A 77 6.03 -7.69 6.58
N VAL A 78 5.84 -8.21 5.36
CA VAL A 78 6.26 -7.51 4.14
C VAL A 78 5.07 -6.72 3.60
N LEU A 79 5.22 -5.40 3.58
CA LEU A 79 4.34 -4.50 2.87
C LEU A 79 4.74 -4.49 1.41
N HIS A 80 3.80 -4.78 0.52
CA HIS A 80 4.01 -4.73 -0.92
C HIS A 80 2.96 -3.81 -1.55
N ALA A 81 3.40 -2.73 -2.19
CA ALA A 81 2.54 -1.82 -2.91
C ALA A 81 3.04 -1.55 -4.33
N TRP A 82 2.13 -1.19 -5.22
CA TRP A 82 2.44 -0.91 -6.61
C TRP A 82 1.70 0.31 -7.15
N GLY A 83 2.19 0.84 -8.26
CA GLY A 83 1.64 2.00 -8.98
C GLY A 83 2.07 2.00 -10.44
N ILE A 84 1.56 2.93 -11.24
CA ILE A 84 2.00 3.17 -12.62
C ILE A 84 3.42 3.73 -12.66
N ASP A 85 3.82 4.41 -11.59
CA ASP A 85 5.14 4.98 -11.35
C ASP A 85 5.51 4.88 -9.86
N LEU A 86 6.74 5.27 -9.53
CA LEU A 86 7.27 5.21 -8.18
C LEU A 86 6.49 6.10 -7.18
N PRO A 87 6.15 7.37 -7.48
CA PRO A 87 5.29 8.15 -6.60
C PRO A 87 3.96 7.45 -6.28
N GLU A 88 3.24 6.94 -7.27
CA GLU A 88 1.97 6.24 -6.98
C GLU A 88 2.20 5.00 -6.11
N ALA A 89 3.27 4.23 -6.36
CA ALA A 89 3.62 3.08 -5.53
C ALA A 89 3.93 3.48 -4.08
N LEU A 90 4.64 4.59 -3.86
CA LEU A 90 4.96 5.09 -2.51
C LEU A 90 3.73 5.60 -1.77
N ALA A 91 2.82 6.30 -2.45
CA ALA A 91 1.54 6.71 -1.86
C ALA A 91 0.73 5.48 -1.40
N ASN A 92 0.65 4.44 -2.24
CA ASN A 92 -0.02 3.20 -1.89
C ASN A 92 0.70 2.43 -0.78
N LEU A 93 2.03 2.53 -0.68
CA LEU A 93 2.84 1.88 0.35
C LEU A 93 2.56 2.47 1.74
N ALA A 94 2.45 3.78 1.85
CA ALA A 94 2.11 4.40 3.12
C ALA A 94 0.67 4.05 3.54
N VAL A 95 -0.30 4.05 2.62
CA VAL A 95 -1.67 3.55 2.90
C VAL A 95 -1.65 2.07 3.30
N CYS A 96 -0.82 1.25 2.65
CA CYS A 96 -0.64 -0.18 2.97
C CYS A 96 -0.20 -0.37 4.43
N MET A 97 0.77 0.42 4.90
CA MET A 97 1.24 0.40 6.29
C MET A 97 0.08 0.65 7.26
N PHE A 98 -0.72 1.69 7.03
CA PHE A 98 -1.86 2.01 7.90
C PHE A 98 -2.99 0.98 7.83
N GLY A 99 -3.20 0.37 6.66
CA GLY A 99 -4.18 -0.73 6.52
C GLY A 99 -3.81 -1.98 7.31
N TYR A 100 -2.54 -2.14 7.67
CA TYR A 100 -2.11 -3.22 8.55
C TYR A 100 -2.41 -2.91 10.02
N MET A 101 -2.32 -1.63 10.41
CA MET A 101 -2.63 -1.16 11.76
C MET A 101 -4.13 -1.09 12.05
N THR A 102 -4.95 -0.77 11.06
CA THR A 102 -6.39 -0.63 11.23
C THR A 102 -7.14 -0.82 9.92
N CYS A 103 -8.45 -1.08 10.03
CA CYS A 103 -9.30 -1.21 8.87
C CYS A 103 -9.55 0.14 8.19
N LEU A 104 -8.95 0.34 7.00
CA LEU A 104 -9.10 1.58 6.20
C LEU A 104 -10.55 1.90 5.79
N ASP A 105 -11.41 0.90 5.68
CA ASP A 105 -12.84 1.12 5.36
C ASP A 105 -13.59 1.80 6.52
N SER A 106 -13.10 1.67 7.75
CA SER A 106 -13.65 2.34 8.93
C SER A 106 -13.19 3.79 9.07
N ILE A 107 -12.09 4.15 8.39
CA ILE A 107 -11.54 5.50 8.35
C ILE A 107 -12.37 6.36 7.38
N THR A 108 -12.77 7.53 7.84
CA THR A 108 -13.47 8.57 7.08
C THR A 108 -12.50 9.68 6.70
N ILE A 109 -12.71 10.31 5.55
CA ILE A 109 -11.95 11.50 5.16
C ILE A 109 -12.59 12.72 5.83
N ASP A 110 -11.97 13.22 6.89
CA ASP A 110 -12.33 14.49 7.51
C ASP A 110 -11.41 15.60 6.98
N ALA A 111 -11.99 16.60 6.31
CA ALA A 111 -11.21 17.67 5.67
C ALA A 111 -10.44 18.54 6.68
N THR A 112 -10.99 18.76 7.87
CA THR A 112 -10.37 19.58 8.91
C THR A 112 -9.12 18.86 9.43
N GLN A 113 -9.29 17.60 9.85
CA GLN A 113 -8.18 16.82 10.40
C GLN A 113 -7.13 16.51 9.33
N SER A 114 -7.54 16.26 8.09
CA SER A 114 -6.61 16.10 6.96
C SER A 114 -5.75 17.34 6.77
N SER A 115 -6.33 18.54 6.92
CA SER A 115 -5.58 19.80 6.80
C SER A 115 -4.63 20.06 7.99
N GLU A 116 -5.02 19.63 9.19
CA GLU A 116 -4.30 19.90 10.44
C GLU A 116 -3.14 18.91 10.67
N HIS A 117 -3.35 17.63 10.37
CA HIS A 117 -2.43 16.55 10.73
C HIS A 117 -1.90 15.76 9.52
N GLY A 118 -2.44 16.00 8.33
CA GLY A 118 -2.11 15.25 7.12
C GLY A 118 -1.41 16.06 6.04
N THR A 119 -0.80 17.22 6.34
CA THR A 119 -0.26 18.10 5.29
C THR A 119 1.26 18.26 5.34
N SER A 120 1.88 18.24 4.17
CA SER A 120 3.30 18.60 3.95
C SER A 120 4.31 17.73 4.71
N LEU A 121 3.98 16.47 4.99
CA LEU A 121 4.93 15.53 5.58
C LEU A 121 6.08 15.31 4.59
N THR A 122 7.30 15.45 5.08
CA THR A 122 8.51 15.50 4.26
C THR A 122 9.46 14.39 4.65
N GLY A 123 9.80 13.52 3.70
CA GLY A 123 10.91 12.58 3.81
C GLY A 123 12.14 13.09 3.05
N GLN A 124 13.33 12.83 3.58
CA GLN A 124 14.60 13.13 2.90
C GLN A 124 15.56 11.94 3.00
N GLY A 125 16.40 11.77 1.98
CA GLY A 125 17.36 10.69 1.93
C GLY A 125 18.65 11.08 1.22
N HIS A 126 19.53 10.10 1.05
CA HIS A 126 20.74 10.21 0.24
C HIS A 126 20.72 9.26 -0.97
N ASP A 127 19.77 8.32 -0.95
CA ASP A 127 19.46 7.37 -2.01
C ASP A 127 17.97 7.01 -1.93
N LEU A 128 17.50 6.19 -2.85
CA LEU A 128 16.10 5.79 -2.88
C LEU A 128 15.64 5.04 -1.62
N LYS A 129 16.48 4.15 -1.07
CA LYS A 129 16.08 3.33 0.09
C LYS A 129 15.95 4.18 1.36
N SER A 130 16.90 5.07 1.59
CA SER A 130 16.87 6.03 2.70
C SER A 130 15.71 7.02 2.56
N LEU A 131 15.37 7.44 1.33
CA LEU A 131 14.19 8.26 1.08
C LEU A 131 12.90 7.53 1.46
N ILE A 132 12.74 6.27 1.04
CA ILE A 132 11.57 5.44 1.37
C ILE A 132 11.46 5.21 2.87
N TYR A 133 12.59 4.89 3.52
CA TYR A 133 12.65 4.76 4.97
C TYR A 133 12.16 6.04 5.65
N SER A 134 12.78 7.19 5.35
CA SER A 134 12.45 8.47 5.99
C SER A 134 11.00 8.88 5.72
N TYR A 135 10.49 8.60 4.52
CA TYR A 135 9.11 8.88 4.15
C TYR A 135 8.10 8.10 5.00
N LEU A 136 8.29 6.79 5.13
CA LEU A 136 7.40 5.95 5.93
C LEU A 136 7.54 6.23 7.43
N ASP A 137 8.77 6.47 7.88
CA ASP A 137 9.08 6.81 9.27
C ASP A 137 8.44 8.15 9.69
N GLU A 138 8.41 9.14 8.80
CA GLU A 138 7.71 10.42 9.05
C GLU A 138 6.20 10.23 9.18
N TRP A 139 5.57 9.43 8.31
CA TRP A 139 4.15 9.08 8.44
C TRP A 139 3.86 8.31 9.73
N LEU A 140 4.72 7.35 10.08
CA LEU A 140 4.60 6.57 11.31
C LEU A 140 4.77 7.45 12.55
N PHE A 141 5.73 8.37 12.54
CA PHE A 141 5.93 9.35 13.60
C PHE A 141 4.70 10.25 13.77
N ASN A 142 4.16 10.78 12.67
CA ASN A 142 2.95 11.60 12.70
C ASN A 142 1.76 10.86 13.31
N PHE A 143 1.61 9.57 13.00
CA PHE A 143 0.58 8.72 13.62
C PHE A 143 0.81 8.54 15.12
N HIS A 144 2.05 8.29 15.57
CA HIS A 144 2.33 8.16 17.00
C HIS A 144 2.12 9.46 17.79
N ASP A 145 2.36 10.62 17.17
CA ASP A 145 2.19 11.94 17.81
C ASP A 145 0.72 12.40 17.83
N THR A 146 0.01 12.23 16.71
CA THR A 146 -1.34 12.81 16.51
C THR A 146 -2.47 11.77 16.50
N GLY A 147 -2.17 10.51 16.25
CA GLY A 147 -3.14 9.46 15.97
C GLY A 147 -3.76 9.51 14.57
N PHE A 148 -3.28 10.40 13.67
CA PHE A 148 -3.85 10.57 12.34
C PHE A 148 -3.59 9.38 11.42
N VAL A 149 -4.66 8.83 10.83
CA VAL A 149 -4.59 7.70 9.90
C VAL A 149 -5.03 8.17 8.50
N PRO A 150 -4.12 8.23 7.51
CA PRO A 150 -4.49 8.57 6.15
C PRO A 150 -5.12 7.37 5.43
N LYS A 151 -6.29 7.60 4.82
CA LYS A 151 -6.96 6.66 3.90
C LYS A 151 -6.47 6.82 2.47
N GLU A 152 -6.11 8.05 2.09
CA GLU A 152 -5.53 8.39 0.80
C GLU A 152 -4.26 9.21 1.03
N ILE A 153 -3.25 9.04 0.19
CA ILE A 153 -2.04 9.86 0.20
C ILE A 153 -1.78 10.39 -1.22
N GLU A 154 -1.38 11.65 -1.29
CA GLU A 154 -0.97 12.34 -2.50
C GLU A 154 0.47 12.83 -2.32
N ILE A 155 1.31 12.59 -3.32
CA ILE A 155 2.68 13.10 -3.34
C ILE A 155 2.69 14.38 -4.17
N SER A 156 2.99 15.49 -3.51
CA SER A 156 3.04 16.82 -4.12
C SER A 156 4.42 17.16 -4.68
N GLU A 157 5.47 16.57 -4.13
CA GLU A 157 6.85 16.75 -4.59
C GLU A 157 7.60 15.42 -4.53
N PHE A 158 8.31 15.08 -5.60
CA PHE A 158 9.20 13.92 -5.64
C PHE A 158 10.48 14.27 -6.40
N ARG A 159 11.60 14.28 -5.68
CA ARG A 159 12.94 14.58 -6.22
C ARG A 159 13.87 13.40 -6.02
N ARG A 160 14.58 13.08 -7.10
CA ARG A 160 15.56 11.98 -7.18
C ARG A 160 16.88 12.44 -7.81
N GLU A 161 17.37 13.59 -7.39
CA GLU A 161 18.58 14.21 -7.94
C GLU A 161 19.80 13.88 -7.07
N VAL A 162 21.00 13.99 -7.65
CA VAL A 162 22.24 13.83 -6.89
C VAL A 162 22.27 14.90 -5.80
N ASP A 163 22.40 14.47 -4.54
CA ASP A 163 22.38 15.31 -3.34
C ASP A 163 21.03 16.01 -3.02
N ASP A 164 19.94 15.71 -3.73
CA ASP A 164 18.58 16.21 -3.44
C ASP A 164 17.53 15.10 -3.63
N TRP A 165 17.42 14.24 -2.60
CA TRP A 165 16.36 13.24 -2.48
C TRP A 165 15.32 13.73 -1.49
N ARG A 166 14.12 14.00 -2.00
CA ARG A 166 13.05 14.60 -1.22
C ARG A 166 11.70 14.12 -1.71
N ILE A 167 10.81 13.85 -0.76
CA ILE A 167 9.41 13.55 -1.02
C ILE A 167 8.57 14.40 -0.08
N VAL A 168 7.56 15.07 -0.64
CA VAL A 168 6.54 15.78 0.15
C VAL A 168 5.20 15.18 -0.19
N SER A 169 4.43 14.86 0.85
CA SER A 169 3.14 14.21 0.71
C SER A 169 2.11 14.78 1.66
N SER A 170 0.85 14.61 1.29
CA SER A 170 -0.30 14.94 2.10
C SER A 170 -1.28 13.76 2.11
N GLY A 171 -1.90 13.52 3.25
CA GLY A 171 -2.84 12.45 3.49
C GLY A 171 -4.24 12.98 3.79
N LYS A 172 -5.25 12.21 3.40
CA LYS A 172 -6.65 12.47 3.73
C LYS A 172 -7.17 11.35 4.60
N GLY A 173 -7.76 11.69 5.74
CA GLY A 173 -8.19 10.71 6.73
C GLY A 173 -8.75 11.37 7.98
N GLU A 174 -8.66 10.64 9.09
CA GLU A 174 -9.09 11.10 10.42
C GLU A 174 -8.16 10.55 11.50
N ILE A 175 -8.23 11.13 12.69
CA ILE A 175 -7.60 10.62 13.91
C ILE A 175 -8.28 9.32 14.31
N MET A 176 -7.48 8.34 14.70
CA MET A 176 -7.97 7.06 15.17
C MET A 176 -8.83 7.21 16.44
N ASP A 177 -10.04 6.65 16.39
CA ASP A 177 -10.98 6.51 17.48
C ASP A 177 -11.10 5.03 17.84
N ILE A 178 -10.58 4.66 19.01
CA ILE A 178 -10.56 3.27 19.53
C ILE A 178 -11.96 2.66 19.62
N SER A 179 -13.02 3.47 19.72
CA SER A 179 -14.40 2.99 19.78
C SER A 179 -14.99 2.65 18.40
N ARG A 180 -14.45 3.23 17.33
CA ARG A 180 -14.94 3.08 15.95
C ARG A 180 -14.03 2.23 15.09
N HIS A 181 -12.71 2.34 15.28
CA HIS A 181 -11.71 1.77 14.40
C HIS A 181 -11.13 0.49 15.01
N PRO A 182 -11.25 -0.66 14.33
CA PRO A 182 -10.63 -1.90 14.78
C PRO A 182 -9.12 -1.74 14.94
N GLN A 183 -8.60 -2.16 16.09
CA GLN A 183 -7.16 -2.21 16.31
C GLN A 183 -6.61 -3.49 15.68
N GLY A 184 -5.78 -3.33 14.66
CA GLY A 184 -4.99 -4.39 14.05
C GLY A 184 -3.67 -4.58 14.78
N THR A 185 -2.60 -4.71 14.00
CA THR A 185 -1.25 -4.89 14.54
C THR A 185 -0.48 -3.57 14.49
N GLU A 186 0.10 -3.18 15.63
CA GLU A 186 0.97 -2.02 15.72
C GLU A 186 2.23 -2.23 14.87
N VAL A 187 2.65 -1.21 14.13
CA VAL A 187 3.95 -1.22 13.45
C VAL A 187 4.92 -0.40 14.28
N LYS A 188 6.01 -1.03 14.74
CA LYS A 188 7.00 -0.41 15.61
C LYS A 188 8.05 0.37 14.84
N ALA A 189 8.53 -0.18 13.72
CA ALA A 189 9.61 0.42 12.95
C ALA A 189 9.62 -0.06 11.49
N ILE A 190 10.11 0.83 10.62
CA ILE A 190 10.45 0.50 9.24
C ILE A 190 11.83 -0.13 9.21
N THR A 191 12.07 -1.12 8.33
CA THR A 191 13.39 -1.75 8.22
C THR A 191 13.97 -1.65 6.81
N TYR A 192 15.31 -1.61 6.73
CA TYR A 192 16.04 -1.72 5.46
C TYR A 192 16.13 -3.17 4.95
N SER A 193 15.82 -4.15 5.80
CA SER A 193 15.96 -5.57 5.48
C SER A 193 14.95 -5.94 4.40
N GLY A 194 15.42 -6.51 3.30
CA GLY A 194 14.54 -6.90 2.18
C GLY A 194 13.89 -5.74 1.42
N MET A 195 14.22 -4.48 1.73
CA MET A 195 13.68 -3.34 1.01
C MET A 195 14.09 -3.37 -0.46
N ARG A 196 13.09 -3.37 -1.35
CA ARG A 196 13.28 -3.54 -2.79
C ARG A 196 12.31 -2.65 -3.57
N VAL A 197 12.82 -2.07 -4.67
CA VAL A 197 12.04 -1.28 -5.61
C VAL A 197 12.29 -1.83 -7.00
N GLU A 198 11.22 -2.15 -7.72
CA GLU A 198 11.26 -2.65 -9.09
C GLU A 198 10.52 -1.67 -10.00
N GLU A 199 11.27 -0.87 -10.77
CA GLU A 199 10.73 0.07 -11.75
C GLU A 199 10.68 -0.61 -13.13
N ASN A 200 9.47 -0.91 -13.59
CA ASN A 200 9.17 -1.46 -14.92
C ASN A 200 8.39 -0.44 -15.76
N HIS A 201 8.29 -0.70 -17.07
CA HIS A 201 7.56 0.20 -17.97
C HIS A 201 6.07 0.24 -17.63
N GLY A 202 5.61 1.34 -17.04
CA GLY A 202 4.21 1.56 -16.66
C GLY A 202 3.78 0.82 -15.39
N ARG A 203 4.75 0.34 -14.59
CA ARG A 203 4.50 -0.28 -13.29
C ARG A 203 5.72 -0.15 -12.38
N CYS A 204 5.50 0.27 -11.14
CA CYS A 204 6.51 0.22 -10.09
C CYS A 204 5.98 -0.60 -8.91
N ASP A 205 6.79 -1.53 -8.41
CA ASP A 205 6.48 -2.35 -7.23
C ASP A 205 7.52 -2.04 -6.13
N VAL A 206 7.04 -1.83 -4.90
CA VAL A 206 7.86 -1.50 -3.73
C VAL A 206 7.56 -2.48 -2.60
N PHE A 207 8.62 -3.06 -2.04
CA PHE A 207 8.59 -4.03 -0.95
C PHE A 207 9.33 -3.45 0.25
N VAL A 208 8.69 -3.43 1.41
CA VAL A 208 9.28 -2.97 2.68
C VAL A 208 8.89 -3.94 3.79
N VAL A 209 9.88 -4.34 4.60
CA VAL A 209 9.62 -5.13 5.81
C VAL A 209 9.48 -4.19 7.00
N VAL A 210 8.46 -4.43 7.81
CA VAL A 210 8.22 -3.65 9.03
C VAL A 210 8.18 -4.56 10.26
N ASP A 211 8.73 -4.05 11.37
CA ASP A 211 8.69 -4.68 12.69
C ASP A 211 7.35 -4.39 13.33
N ILE A 212 6.72 -5.43 13.89
CA ILE A 212 5.36 -5.41 14.46
C ILE A 212 5.35 -5.86 15.91
#